data_AF-A0A2A2JPR1-F1
#
_entry.id   AF-A0A2A2JPR1-F1
#
_cell.length_a   1.000
_cell.length_b   1.000
_cell.length_c   1.000
_cell.angle_alpha   90.00
_cell.angle_beta   90.00
_cell.angle_gamma   90.00
#
_symmetry.space_group_name_H-M   'P 1'
#
loop_
_entity.id
_entity.type
_entity.pdbx_description
1 polymer ?
#
loop_
_entity_poly.entity_id
_entity_poly.type
_entity_poly.pdbx_seq_one_letter_code
_entity_poly.pdbx_strand_id
1 'polypeptide(L)'
;MQTLTSELFLVPKHWTTVIALVVTSVLLFLQILSTIFLWLAHYKNVADYVWPRLTLLICLLVCSTIVLILMASFFMGKSKSMTEFFLSAYEYIFDDILDEKERIELRSEIKFYAGALMVLEIIYICYLLFELILTRKFYKSLRNRFHRVPTEPNAPPPPYNPEYPTSDPAPKMYPNLR
;
A
#
# COMPACT_ATOMS: atom_id res chain seq x y z
N MET A 1 -25.92 -4.98 -25.57
CA MET A 1 -24.63 -4.74 -24.89
C MET A 1 -24.11 -3.30 -25.06
N GLN A 2 -24.92 -2.35 -25.54
CA GLN A 2 -24.61 -0.91 -25.60
C GLN A 2 -25.40 -0.08 -24.58
N THR A 3 -26.42 -0.67 -23.95
CA THR A 3 -27.30 -0.01 -22.97
C THR A 3 -26.74 -0.03 -21.55
N LEU A 4 -25.85 -0.97 -21.23
CA LEU A 4 -25.18 -1.05 -19.92
C LEU A 4 -24.05 -0.02 -19.79
N THR A 5 -23.41 0.34 -20.91
CA THR A 5 -22.36 1.37 -20.94
C THR A 5 -22.92 2.78 -20.89
N SER A 6 -24.15 3.02 -21.37
CA SER A 6 -24.81 4.33 -21.28
C SER A 6 -25.31 4.65 -19.87
N GLU A 7 -25.74 3.63 -19.10
CA GLU A 7 -26.11 3.79 -17.68
C GLU A 7 -24.86 3.99 -16.79
N LEU A 8 -23.72 3.42 -17.16
CA LEU A 8 -22.44 3.67 -16.48
C LEU A 8 -21.87 5.07 -16.77
N PHE A 9 -22.33 5.73 -17.83
CA PHE A 9 -21.99 7.11 -18.18
C PHE A 9 -23.06 8.12 -17.74
N LEU A 10 -24.17 7.68 -17.16
CA LEU A 10 -25.14 8.50 -16.41
C LEU A 10 -24.62 8.87 -15.02
N VAL A 11 -23.30 9.12 -14.95
CA VAL A 11 -22.55 9.58 -13.79
C VAL A 11 -22.21 11.09 -13.90
N PRO A 12 -22.99 12.00 -14.54
CA PRO A 12 -22.61 13.41 -14.49
C PRO A 12 -22.83 14.03 -13.11
N LYS A 13 -23.53 13.37 -12.16
CA LYS A 13 -23.92 13.98 -10.89
C LYS A 13 -23.03 13.66 -9.68
N HIS A 14 -22.21 12.59 -9.72
CA HIS A 14 -21.49 12.11 -8.52
C HIS A 14 -20.00 11.83 -8.75
N TRP A 15 -19.29 12.69 -9.47
CA TRP A 15 -17.86 12.57 -9.76
C TRP A 15 -16.98 12.46 -8.50
N THR A 16 -17.35 13.15 -7.43
CA THR A 16 -16.73 13.05 -6.10
C THR A 16 -16.76 11.61 -5.58
N THR A 17 -17.84 10.87 -5.84
CA THR A 17 -17.97 9.45 -5.50
C THR A 17 -17.06 8.59 -6.36
N VAL A 18 -16.98 8.86 -7.66
CA VAL A 18 -16.10 8.10 -8.57
C VAL A 18 -14.64 8.25 -8.17
N ILE A 19 -14.20 9.47 -7.87
CA ILE A 19 -12.83 9.74 -7.43
C ILE A 19 -12.56 9.04 -6.09
N ALA A 20 -13.47 9.14 -5.13
CA ALA A 20 -13.35 8.44 -3.85
C ALA A 20 -13.28 6.91 -4.03
N LEU A 21 -14.05 6.35 -4.96
CA LEU A 21 -14.07 4.91 -5.25
C LEU A 21 -12.76 4.47 -5.90
N VAL A 22 -12.23 5.23 -6.85
CA VAL A 22 -10.93 4.94 -7.48
C VAL A 22 -9.81 4.97 -6.43
N VAL A 23 -9.74 6.02 -5.61
CA VAL A 23 -8.72 6.15 -4.55
C VAL A 23 -8.82 5.00 -3.55
N THR A 24 -10.02 4.67 -3.08
CA THR A 24 -10.22 3.57 -2.12
C THR A 24 -9.93 2.20 -2.75
N SER A 25 -10.22 2.00 -4.04
CA SER A 25 -9.88 0.78 -4.77
C SER A 25 -8.37 0.57 -4.88
N VAL A 26 -7.60 1.63 -5.16
CA VAL A 26 -6.13 1.56 -5.21
C VAL A 26 -5.56 1.20 -3.83
N LEU A 27 -6.05 1.83 -2.76
CA LEU A 27 -5.64 1.50 -1.40
C LEU A 27 -5.96 0.05 -1.04
N LEU A 28 -7.14 -0.44 -1.43
CA LEU A 28 -7.55 -1.82 -1.23
C LEU A 28 -6.67 -2.81 -2.01
N PHE A 29 -6.30 -2.48 -3.25
CA PHE A 29 -5.38 -3.30 -4.04
C PHE A 29 -3.99 -3.41 -3.40
N LEU A 30 -3.43 -2.28 -2.94
CA LEU A 30 -2.16 -2.24 -2.22
C LEU A 30 -2.22 -3.05 -0.91
N GLN A 31 -3.37 -2.99 -0.22
CA GLN A 31 -3.63 -3.79 0.97
C GLN A 31 -3.64 -5.29 0.66
N ILE A 32 -4.29 -5.71 -0.44
CA ILE A 32 -4.29 -7.12 -0.88
C ILE A 32 -2.87 -7.59 -1.21
N LEU A 33 -2.07 -6.78 -1.89
CA LEU A 33 -0.67 -7.11 -2.15
C LEU A 33 0.11 -7.32 -0.85
N SER A 34 -0.08 -6.43 0.14
CA SER A 34 0.52 -6.55 1.48
C SER A 34 0.14 -7.87 2.18
N THR A 35 -1.11 -8.30 2.06
CA THR A 35 -1.56 -9.57 2.68
C THR A 35 -1.05 -10.80 1.94
N ILE A 36 -0.89 -10.75 0.62
CA ILE A 36 -0.27 -11.85 -0.16
C ILE A 36 1.17 -12.09 0.30
N PHE A 37 1.95 -11.04 0.56
CA PHE A 37 3.31 -11.19 1.10
C PHE A 37 3.32 -11.85 2.49
N LEU A 38 2.32 -11.58 3.34
CA LEU A 38 2.18 -12.31 4.61
C LEU A 38 1.93 -13.79 4.39
N TRP A 39 0.99 -14.10 3.50
CA TRP A 39 0.60 -15.48 3.21
C TRP A 39 1.78 -16.28 2.65
N LEU A 40 2.57 -15.68 1.74
CA LEU A 40 3.82 -16.25 1.24
C LEU A 40 4.87 -16.44 2.34
N ALA A 41 5.02 -15.46 3.25
CA ALA A 41 5.94 -15.57 4.38
C ALA A 41 5.55 -16.71 5.33
N HIS A 42 4.24 -16.93 5.54
CA HIS A 42 3.73 -18.06 6.32
C HIS A 42 3.96 -19.39 5.61
N TYR A 43 3.69 -19.47 4.30
CA TYR A 43 3.84 -20.71 3.54
C TYR A 43 5.31 -21.15 3.39
N LYS A 44 6.21 -20.20 3.08
CA LYS A 44 7.63 -20.50 2.88
C LYS A 44 8.46 -20.51 4.17
N ASN A 45 7.91 -20.07 5.32
CA ASN A 45 8.63 -19.95 6.60
C ASN A 45 9.96 -19.17 6.54
N VAL A 46 10.13 -18.27 5.56
CA VAL A 46 11.33 -17.46 5.40
C VAL A 46 11.06 -16.04 5.90
N ALA A 47 11.83 -15.60 6.89
CA ALA A 47 11.68 -14.29 7.52
C ALA A 47 11.93 -13.09 6.58
N ASP A 48 12.68 -13.29 5.49
CA ASP A 48 13.04 -12.24 4.55
C ASP A 48 11.83 -11.71 3.75
N TYR A 49 10.77 -12.50 3.58
CA TYR A 49 9.52 -12.04 2.92
C TYR A 49 8.66 -11.11 3.79
N VAL A 50 9.02 -10.93 5.07
CA VAL A 50 8.28 -10.03 5.98
C VAL A 50 8.69 -8.56 5.78
N TRP A 51 9.90 -8.31 5.29
CA TRP A 51 10.41 -6.96 4.99
C TRP A 51 9.58 -6.18 3.98
N PRO A 52 9.28 -6.71 2.77
CA PRO A 52 8.46 -5.97 1.79
C PRO A 52 7.08 -5.64 2.33
N ARG A 53 6.47 -6.51 3.14
CA ARG A 53 5.20 -6.24 3.82
C ARG A 53 5.32 -5.08 4.81
N LEU A 54 6.35 -5.07 5.65
CA LEU A 54 6.56 -3.99 6.61
C LEU A 54 6.76 -2.64 5.91
N THR A 55 7.54 -2.61 4.83
CA THR A 55 7.76 -1.40 4.04
C THR A 55 6.46 -0.91 3.41
N LEU A 56 5.65 -1.80 2.83
CA LEU A 56 4.33 -1.47 2.30
C LEU A 56 3.42 -0.89 3.39
N LEU A 57 3.28 -1.56 4.54
CA LEU A 57 2.44 -1.08 5.64
C LEU A 57 2.86 0.30 6.15
N ILE A 58 4.16 0.57 6.29
CA ILE A 58 4.66 1.88 6.71
C ILE A 58 4.34 2.94 5.66
N CYS A 59 4.52 2.62 4.37
CA CYS A 59 4.21 3.54 3.28
C CYS A 59 2.71 3.89 3.23
N LEU A 60 1.84 2.89 3.35
CA LEU A 60 0.38 3.09 3.44
C LEU A 60 0.01 3.92 4.67
N LEU A 61 0.61 3.64 5.83
CA LEU A 61 0.36 4.40 7.05
C LEU A 61 0.76 5.88 6.89
N VAL A 62 1.93 6.16 6.32
CA VAL A 62 2.37 7.54 6.06
C VAL A 62 1.43 8.23 5.07
N CYS A 63 1.08 7.58 3.96
CA CYS A 63 0.16 8.13 2.98
C CYS A 63 -1.21 8.48 3.61
N SER A 64 -1.81 7.53 4.34
CA SER A 64 -3.07 7.74 5.05
C SER A 64 -2.98 8.85 6.09
N THR A 65 -1.90 8.93 6.89
CA THR A 65 -1.75 10.04 7.84
C THR A 65 -1.69 11.41 7.16
N ILE A 66 -1.05 11.52 5.99
CA ILE A 66 -1.02 12.77 5.21
C ILE A 66 -2.44 13.12 4.73
N VAL A 67 -3.18 12.16 4.18
CA VAL A 67 -4.58 12.35 3.75
C VAL A 67 -5.44 12.79 4.93
N LEU A 68 -5.28 12.16 6.10
CA LEU A 68 -6.00 12.52 7.31
C LEU A 68 -5.68 13.96 7.77
N ILE A 69 -4.41 14.38 7.72
CA ILE A 69 -4.01 15.76 8.06
C ILE A 69 -4.63 16.77 7.08
N LEU A 70 -4.63 16.45 5.78
CA LEU A 70 -5.27 17.30 4.77
C LEU A 70 -6.78 17.42 5.03
N MET A 71 -7.45 16.31 5.33
CA MET A 71 -8.87 16.30 5.68
C MET A 71 -9.15 17.04 7.01
N ALA A 72 -8.32 16.88 8.04
CA ALA A 72 -8.45 17.62 9.29
C ALA A 72 -8.30 19.13 9.07
N SER A 73 -7.34 19.52 8.23
CA SER A 73 -7.12 20.93 7.85
C SER A 73 -8.31 21.53 7.07
N PHE A 74 -9.02 20.69 6.30
CA PHE A 74 -10.26 21.09 5.63
C PHE A 74 -11.33 21.52 6.65
N PHE A 75 -11.52 20.75 7.73
CA PHE A 75 -12.52 21.06 8.75
C PHE A 75 -12.09 22.15 9.75
N MET A 76 -10.78 22.34 9.98
CA MET A 76 -10.25 23.36 10.91
C MET A 76 -10.36 24.81 10.44
N GLY A 77 -10.99 25.08 9.29
CA GLY A 77 -11.29 26.45 8.84
C GLY A 77 -10.76 26.81 7.45
N LYS A 78 -9.98 25.94 6.80
CA LYS A 78 -9.56 26.12 5.39
C LYS A 78 -10.56 25.56 4.38
N SER A 79 -11.72 25.08 4.83
CA SER A 79 -12.77 24.49 3.99
C SER A 79 -13.11 25.34 2.76
N LYS A 80 -13.24 26.67 2.90
CA LYS A 80 -13.58 27.55 1.75
C LYS A 80 -12.52 27.50 0.64
N SER A 81 -11.25 27.74 0.99
CA SER A 81 -10.13 27.74 0.05
C SER A 81 -9.88 26.38 -0.58
N MET A 82 -9.98 25.29 0.19
CA MET A 82 -9.83 23.93 -0.36
C MET A 82 -11.00 23.54 -1.26
N THR A 83 -12.24 23.93 -0.92
CA THR A 83 -13.39 23.69 -1.80
C THR A 83 -13.24 24.44 -3.12
N GLU A 84 -12.78 25.70 -3.08
CA GLU A 84 -12.51 26.49 -4.29
C GLU A 84 -11.39 25.87 -5.14
N PHE A 85 -10.35 25.32 -4.52
CA PHE A 85 -9.34 24.53 -5.23
C PHE A 85 -9.93 23.30 -5.92
N PHE A 86 -10.80 22.53 -5.24
CA PHE A 86 -11.45 21.37 -5.85
C PHE A 86 -12.39 21.75 -7.00
N LEU A 87 -13.11 22.86 -6.88
CA LEU A 87 -13.97 23.40 -7.95
C LEU A 87 -13.13 23.85 -9.14
N SER A 88 -12.03 24.58 -8.91
CA SER A 88 -11.14 25.02 -9.99
C SER A 88 -10.44 23.86 -10.69
N ALA A 89 -10.03 22.82 -9.94
CA ALA A 89 -9.48 21.60 -10.52
C ALA A 89 -10.52 20.84 -11.36
N TYR A 90 -11.79 20.85 -10.94
CA TYR A 90 -12.89 20.27 -11.71
C TYR A 90 -13.09 21.01 -13.04
N GLU A 91 -13.24 22.34 -12.99
CA GLU A 91 -13.43 23.17 -14.20
C GLU A 91 -12.28 22.97 -15.19
N TYR A 92 -11.05 22.83 -14.70
CA TYR A 92 -9.88 22.57 -15.53
C TYR A 92 -9.87 21.18 -16.19
N ILE A 93 -10.30 20.13 -15.48
CA ILE A 93 -10.26 18.75 -16.00
C ILE A 93 -11.39 18.49 -16.99
N PHE A 94 -12.57 19.09 -16.75
CA PHE A 94 -13.78 18.83 -17.53
C PHE A 94 -14.10 19.91 -18.55
N ASP A 95 -13.35 21.01 -18.56
CA ASP A 95 -13.58 22.18 -19.44
C ASP A 95 -15.03 22.69 -19.35
N ASP A 96 -15.63 22.55 -18.17
CA ASP A 96 -17.05 22.83 -17.91
C ASP A 96 -17.17 23.89 -16.82
N ILE A 97 -17.97 24.93 -17.09
CA ILE A 97 -18.15 26.07 -16.20
C ILE A 97 -19.39 25.81 -15.34
N LEU A 98 -19.16 25.45 -14.07
CA LEU A 98 -20.21 25.19 -13.11
C LEU A 98 -21.07 26.43 -12.84
N ASP A 99 -22.39 26.28 -12.95
CA ASP A 99 -23.37 27.31 -12.55
C ASP A 99 -23.38 27.50 -11.02
N GLU A 100 -23.82 28.68 -10.55
CA GLU A 100 -23.78 29.05 -9.13
C GLU A 100 -24.60 28.09 -8.25
N LYS A 101 -25.71 27.58 -8.79
CA LYS A 101 -26.56 26.59 -8.10
C LYS A 101 -25.85 25.25 -7.94
N GLU A 102 -25.13 24.80 -8.96
CA GLU A 102 -24.36 23.55 -8.95
C GLU A 102 -23.16 23.65 -8.02
N ARG A 103 -22.48 24.80 -7.96
CA ARG A 103 -21.39 25.07 -7.00
C ARG A 103 -21.83 24.92 -5.55
N ILE A 104 -23.04 25.39 -5.22
CA ILE A 104 -23.59 25.29 -3.86
C ILE A 104 -23.89 23.82 -3.51
N GLU A 105 -24.50 23.07 -4.43
CA GLU A 105 -24.77 21.63 -4.28
C GLU A 105 -23.45 20.86 -4.09
N LEU A 106 -22.48 21.07 -4.98
CA LEU A 106 -21.17 20.39 -4.95
C LEU A 106 -20.39 20.70 -3.67
N ARG A 107 -20.43 21.94 -3.18
CA ARG A 107 -19.78 22.32 -1.92
C ARG A 107 -20.37 21.57 -0.72
N SER A 108 -21.68 21.33 -0.73
CA SER A 108 -22.35 20.58 0.33
C SER A 108 -21.99 19.09 0.29
N GLU A 109 -21.92 18.52 -0.92
CA GLU A 109 -21.52 17.13 -1.13
C GLU A 109 -20.06 16.89 -0.74
N ILE A 110 -19.13 17.75 -1.18
CA ILE A 110 -17.69 17.64 -0.85
C ILE A 110 -17.49 17.60 0.67
N LYS A 111 -18.23 18.42 1.44
CA LYS A 111 -18.16 18.40 2.90
C LYS A 111 -18.66 17.09 3.50
N PHE A 112 -19.75 16.54 2.97
CA PHE A 112 -20.28 15.26 3.41
C PHE A 112 -19.28 14.12 3.14
N TYR A 113 -18.75 14.04 1.91
CA TYR A 113 -17.74 13.03 1.55
C TYR A 113 -16.44 13.19 2.31
N ALA A 114 -15.95 14.41 2.51
CA ALA A 114 -14.75 14.66 3.32
C ALA A 114 -14.93 14.16 4.77
N GLY A 115 -16.12 14.36 5.34
CA GLY A 115 -16.45 13.85 6.68
C GLY A 115 -16.52 12.33 6.73
N ALA A 116 -17.22 11.71 5.79
CA ALA A 116 -17.34 10.25 5.71
C ALA A 116 -15.97 9.58 5.48
N LEU A 117 -15.17 10.11 4.55
CA LEU A 117 -13.82 9.62 4.26
C LEU A 117 -12.87 9.81 5.44
N MET A 118 -13.00 10.90 6.21
CA MET A 118 -12.21 11.10 7.42
C MET A 118 -12.45 10.00 8.46
N VAL A 119 -13.72 9.65 8.73
CA VAL A 119 -14.05 8.57 9.67
C VAL A 119 -13.50 7.24 9.17
N LEU A 120 -13.64 6.96 7.87
CA LEU A 120 -13.12 5.75 7.25
C LEU A 120 -11.59 5.67 7.33
N GLU A 121 -10.88 6.78 7.07
CA GLU A 121 -9.42 6.90 7.20
C GLU A 121 -8.95 6.64 8.63
N ILE A 122 -9.64 7.18 9.64
CA ILE A 122 -9.31 6.92 11.05
C ILE A 122 -9.41 5.42 11.37
N ILE A 123 -10.49 4.77 10.95
CA ILE A 123 -10.67 3.32 11.13
C ILE A 123 -9.56 2.55 10.40
N TYR A 124 -9.23 2.97 9.18
CA TYR A 124 -8.20 2.35 8.37
C TYR A 124 -6.81 2.49 8.99
N ILE A 125 -6.44 3.65 9.52
CA ILE A 125 -5.19 3.86 10.25
C ILE A 125 -5.12 2.96 11.48
N CYS A 126 -6.20 2.85 12.26
CA CYS A 126 -6.26 1.92 13.40
C CYS A 126 -6.03 0.47 12.96
N TYR A 127 -6.63 0.06 11.84
CA TYR A 127 -6.40 -1.25 11.24
C TYR A 127 -4.94 -1.45 10.81
N LEU A 128 -4.35 -0.48 10.12
CA LEU A 128 -2.93 -0.53 9.70
C LEU A 128 -1.97 -0.62 10.88
N LEU A 129 -2.23 0.13 11.97
CA LEU A 129 -1.44 0.04 13.20
C LEU A 129 -1.54 -1.35 13.84
N PHE A 130 -2.75 -1.93 13.89
CA PHE A 130 -2.95 -3.28 14.38
C PHE A 130 -2.18 -4.31 13.54
N GLU A 131 -2.26 -4.22 12.21
CA GLU A 131 -1.50 -5.09 11.31
C GLU A 131 0.01 -4.92 11.45
N LEU A 132 0.49 -3.70 11.65
CA LEU A 132 1.91 -3.42 11.87
C LEU A 132 2.41 -4.12 13.15
N ILE A 133 1.63 -4.03 14.24
CA ILE A 133 1.94 -4.70 15.51
C ILE A 133 1.97 -6.22 15.33
N LEU A 134 0.98 -6.80 14.64
CA LEU A 134 0.93 -8.23 14.36
C LEU A 134 2.10 -8.68 13.50
N THR A 135 2.41 -7.95 12.43
CA THR A 135 3.52 -8.26 11.51
C THR A 135 4.86 -8.18 12.25
N ARG A 136 5.03 -7.20 13.14
CA ARG A 136 6.23 -7.08 13.97
C ARG A 136 6.36 -8.24 14.98
N LYS A 137 5.26 -8.66 15.61
CA LYS A 137 5.24 -9.84 16.49
C LYS A 137 5.57 -11.12 15.71
N PHE A 138 4.98 -11.27 14.52
CA PHE A 138 5.23 -12.40 13.62
C PHE A 138 6.70 -12.45 13.17
N TYR A 139 7.27 -11.31 12.76
CA TYR A 139 8.68 -11.17 12.42
C TYR A 139 9.59 -11.60 13.58
N LYS A 140 9.32 -11.13 14.81
CA LYS A 140 10.09 -11.51 16.01
C LYS A 140 10.01 -13.01 16.28
N SER A 141 8.83 -13.61 16.11
CA SER A 141 8.64 -15.06 16.26
C SER A 141 9.43 -15.87 15.21
N LEU A 142 9.43 -15.44 13.95
CA LEU A 142 10.20 -16.09 12.88
C LEU A 142 11.71 -15.93 13.07
N ARG A 143 12.20 -14.73 13.40
CA ARG A 143 13.63 -14.46 13.63
C ARG A 143 14.19 -15.26 14.81
N ASN A 144 13.39 -15.47 15.85
CA ASN A 144 13.81 -16.28 16.99
C ASN A 144 13.86 -17.79 16.68
N ARG A 145 13.08 -18.27 15.70
CA ARG A 145 13.05 -19.69 15.31
C ARG A 145 14.06 -20.06 14.22
N PHE A 146 14.42 -19.11 13.35
CA PHE A 146 15.36 -19.32 12.26
C PHE A 146 16.58 -18.43 12.47
N HIS A 147 17.57 -18.92 13.20
CA HIS A 147 18.91 -18.34 13.12
C HIS A 147 19.39 -18.56 11.68
N ARG A 148 20.02 -17.55 11.07
CA ARG A 148 20.82 -17.79 9.86
C ARG A 148 21.75 -18.94 10.20
N VAL A 149 21.69 -20.03 9.44
CA VAL A 149 22.73 -21.06 9.49
C VAL A 149 24.04 -20.26 9.46
N PRO A 150 24.92 -20.37 10.47
CA PRO A 150 26.17 -19.66 10.44
C PRO A 150 26.79 -20.02 9.11
N THR A 151 27.02 -19.03 8.24
CA THR A 151 27.89 -19.23 7.11
C THR A 151 29.18 -19.71 7.75
N GLU A 152 29.48 -21.00 7.64
CA GLU A 152 30.67 -21.57 8.25
C GLU A 152 31.83 -20.63 7.93
N PRO A 153 32.66 -20.25 8.92
CA PRO A 153 33.83 -19.45 8.63
C PRO A 153 34.59 -20.22 7.56
N ASN A 154 34.73 -19.62 6.37
CA ASN A 154 35.30 -20.21 5.16
C ASN A 154 36.16 -21.42 5.52
N ALA A 155 35.69 -22.63 5.19
CA ALA A 155 36.47 -23.83 5.42
C ALA A 155 37.90 -23.53 4.97
N PRO A 156 38.91 -23.76 5.84
CA PRO A 156 40.28 -23.40 5.52
C PRO A 156 40.59 -23.94 4.12
N PRO A 157 41.22 -23.13 3.24
CA PRO A 157 41.47 -23.56 1.88
C PRO A 157 42.13 -24.94 1.92
N PRO A 158 41.64 -25.90 1.11
CA PRO A 158 42.16 -27.26 1.17
C PRO A 158 43.68 -27.22 1.03
N PRO A 159 44.43 -28.05 1.79
CA PRO A 159 45.88 -28.07 1.72
C PRO A 159 46.32 -28.27 0.27
N TYR A 160 47.28 -27.45 -0.17
CA TYR A 160 47.79 -27.46 -1.54
C TYR A 160 48.23 -28.88 -1.90
N ASN A 161 47.48 -29.53 -2.79
CA ASN A 161 47.83 -30.85 -3.31
C ASN A 161 48.58 -30.66 -4.64
N PRO A 162 49.90 -30.95 -4.69
CA PRO A 162 50.68 -30.82 -5.92
C PRO A 162 50.27 -31.81 -7.02
N GLU A 163 49.45 -32.82 -6.72
CA GLU A 163 48.98 -33.80 -7.71
C GLU A 163 47.76 -33.32 -8.52
N TYR A 164 47.09 -32.24 -8.10
CA TYR A 164 45.94 -31.67 -8.81
C TYR A 164 46.24 -30.21 -9.19
N PRO A 165 46.84 -29.95 -10.36
CA PRO A 165 47.02 -28.60 -10.84
C PRO A 165 45.64 -27.92 -10.95
N THR A 166 45.54 -26.75 -10.33
CA THR A 166 44.35 -25.90 -10.30
C THR A 166 44.00 -25.43 -11.71
N SER A 167 43.25 -26.23 -12.47
CA SER A 167 42.79 -25.83 -13.80
C SER A 167 41.35 -26.23 -14.13
N ASP A 168 40.52 -26.54 -13.13
CA ASP A 168 39.07 -26.68 -13.34
C ASP A 168 38.27 -26.05 -12.18
N PRO A 169 37.23 -25.25 -12.47
CA PRO A 169 36.33 -24.75 -11.43
C PRO A 169 35.62 -25.94 -10.79
N ALA A 170 35.78 -26.07 -9.48
CA ALA A 170 35.25 -27.18 -8.68
C ALA A 170 33.79 -27.52 -9.05
N PRO A 171 33.45 -28.81 -9.26
CA PRO A 171 32.07 -29.20 -9.51
C PRO A 171 31.22 -28.82 -8.30
N LYS A 172 30.14 -28.07 -8.55
CA LYS A 172 29.14 -27.70 -7.54
C LYS A 172 28.57 -28.99 -6.94
N MET A 173 29.04 -29.38 -5.76
CA MET A 173 28.41 -30.43 -4.98
C MET A 173 27.06 -29.90 -4.46
N TYR A 174 25.97 -30.39 -5.01
CA TYR A 174 24.66 -30.26 -4.39
C TYR A 174 24.59 -31.26 -3.22
N PRO A 175 24.19 -30.85 -2.01
CA PRO A 175 23.99 -31.79 -0.93
C PRO A 175 22.81 -32.70 -1.29
N ASN A 176 23.03 -34.01 -1.20
CA ASN A 176 22.02 -35.03 -1.47
C ASN A 176 20.76 -34.78 -0.62
N LEU A 177 19.63 -34.53 -1.28
CA LEU A 177 18.32 -34.64 -0.63
C LEU A 177 18.06 -36.12 -0.36
N ARG A 178 17.96 -36.47 0.92
CA ARG A 178 17.39 -37.75 1.37
C ARG A 178 16.16 -37.46 2.21
#